data_AF-A0A560XKT6-F1
#
_entry.id   AF-A0A560XKT6-F1
#
_cell.length_a   1.000
_cell.length_b   1.000
_cell.length_c   1.000
_cell.angle_alpha   90.00
_cell.angle_beta   90.00
_cell.angle_gamma   90.00
#
_symmetry.space_group_name_H-M   'P 1'
#
loop_
_entity.id
_entity.type
_entity.pdbx_description
1 polymer ?
#
loop_
_entity_poly.entity_id
_entity_poly.type
_entity_poly.pdbx_seq_one_letter_code
_entity_poly.pdbx_strand_id
1 'polypeptide(L)'
;MARKFLYVIAGLIVLVIVGKLAYGILQPQLMRIAMVPREAFSDLQPLPADAYDKQAMWIARPDILKDNPALWTPQGVKDAPVPEKAAVFFIHPTSYITTFSNAHWNAPIGEKEADATARRFVTGQASAFNAAGNIWAPRYRQANFGAFLTDGPEGDKALAVAYRDVAQAFAAFLKANPAGPLILAGHSQGSRHLLQLLREQVAGKPVEKRIAAVYAVGWPISVEADLPALGLPACARAAQAHCIVSWQSYAEPADPSAVIETFGKKTGYTGKPRKGTHMLCTNPITGAFNGAAPASANRGTLDSRDAGKPPRLLSGIVPARCDTSGVLMIGEPVDMGPFTLPGNNYHVYDYSLFWANVRNDARQRLAAFLKS
;
A
#
# COMPACT_ATOMS: atom_id res chain seq x y z
N MET A 1 23.69 51.24 -11.13
CA MET A 1 23.97 49.82 -11.44
C MET A 1 23.21 48.87 -10.50
N ALA A 2 23.39 48.98 -9.18
CA ALA A 2 22.71 48.13 -8.18
C ALA A 2 21.16 48.08 -8.29
N ARG A 3 20.48 49.20 -8.53
CA ARG A 3 19.00 49.23 -8.65
C ARG A 3 18.46 48.41 -9.83
N LYS A 4 19.14 48.47 -10.99
CA LYS A 4 18.77 47.69 -12.19
C LYS A 4 19.00 46.20 -11.96
N PHE A 5 20.11 45.85 -11.31
CA PHE A 5 20.41 44.47 -10.90
C PHE A 5 19.36 43.91 -9.94
N LEU A 6 18.95 44.67 -8.92
CA LEU A 6 17.89 44.26 -7.98
C LEU A 6 16.53 44.03 -8.66
N TYR A 7 16.16 44.84 -9.66
CA TYR A 7 14.92 44.59 -10.42
C TYR A 7 14.98 43.32 -11.27
N VAL A 8 16.15 42.99 -11.84
CA VAL A 8 16.35 41.72 -12.56
C VAL A 8 16.23 40.54 -11.61
N ILE A 9 16.90 40.59 -10.45
CA ILE A 9 16.82 39.52 -9.44
C ILE A 9 15.39 39.38 -8.89
N ALA A 10 14.70 40.48 -8.59
CA ALA A 10 13.30 40.44 -8.16
C ALA A 10 12.39 39.85 -9.23
N GLY A 11 12.58 40.21 -10.50
CA GLY A 11 11.85 39.63 -11.63
C GLY A 11 12.07 38.13 -11.77
N LEU A 12 13.32 37.65 -11.62
CA LEU A 12 13.64 36.22 -11.62
C LEU A 12 13.00 35.48 -10.44
N ILE A 13 13.02 36.07 -9.24
CA ILE A 13 12.37 35.50 -8.05
C ILE A 13 10.86 35.37 -8.29
N VAL A 14 10.20 36.42 -8.80
CA VAL A 14 8.77 36.40 -9.12
C VAL A 14 8.47 35.32 -10.17
N LEU A 15 9.28 35.22 -11.23
CA LEU A 15 9.13 34.17 -12.25
C LEU A 15 9.27 32.77 -11.65
N VAL A 16 10.22 32.54 -10.74
CA VAL A 16 10.37 31.26 -10.03
C VAL A 16 9.17 30.97 -9.15
N ILE A 17 8.65 31.97 -8.43
CA ILE A 17 7.45 31.83 -7.57
C ILE A 17 6.23 31.50 -8.43
N VAL A 18 5.98 32.27 -9.49
CA VAL A 18 4.88 32.04 -10.44
C VAL A 18 5.03 30.67 -11.10
N GLY A 19 6.23 30.28 -11.51
CA GLY A 19 6.52 28.97 -12.07
C GLY A 19 6.23 27.83 -11.09
N LYS A 20 6.61 27.96 -9.82
CA LYS A 20 6.29 26.98 -8.76
C LYS A 20 4.80 26.90 -8.48
N LEU A 21 4.10 28.04 -8.43
CA LEU A 21 2.64 28.09 -8.25
C LEU A 21 1.92 27.44 -9.44
N ALA A 22 2.31 27.80 -10.67
CA ALA A 22 1.76 27.21 -11.88
C ALA A 22 2.02 25.71 -11.96
N TYR A 23 3.23 25.25 -11.61
CA TYR A 23 3.55 23.82 -11.53
C TYR A 23 2.68 23.12 -10.50
N GLY A 24 2.52 23.68 -9.29
CA GLY A 24 1.64 23.11 -8.26
C GLY A 24 0.19 22.96 -8.71
N ILE A 25 -0.33 23.95 -9.45
CA ILE A 25 -1.70 23.93 -9.99
C ILE A 25 -1.84 22.92 -11.16
N LEU A 26 -0.85 22.86 -12.05
CA LEU A 26 -0.89 22.04 -13.26
C LEU A 26 -0.43 20.59 -13.04
N GLN A 27 0.22 20.29 -11.92
CA GLN A 27 0.81 18.97 -11.65
C GLN A 27 -0.18 17.80 -11.82
N PRO A 28 -1.43 17.84 -11.31
CA PRO A 28 -2.38 16.75 -11.52
C PRO A 28 -2.74 16.54 -13.00
N GLN A 29 -2.85 17.63 -13.78
CA GLN A 29 -3.15 17.56 -15.20
C GLN A 29 -1.96 17.01 -15.99
N LEU A 30 -0.73 17.43 -15.66
CA LEU A 30 0.48 16.90 -16.27
C LEU A 30 0.66 15.41 -15.99
N MET A 31 0.37 14.96 -14.76
CA MET A 31 0.38 13.53 -14.43
C MET A 31 -0.65 12.75 -15.25
N ARG A 32 -1.87 13.28 -15.41
CA ARG A 32 -2.90 12.66 -16.27
C ARG A 32 -2.42 12.53 -17.71
N ILE A 33 -1.92 13.63 -18.29
CA ILE A 33 -1.42 13.68 -19.67
C ILE A 33 -0.29 12.67 -19.91
N ALA A 34 0.59 12.52 -18.91
CA ALA A 34 1.74 11.64 -18.99
C ALA A 34 1.38 10.18 -18.73
N MET A 35 0.53 9.86 -17.75
CA MET A 35 0.39 8.48 -17.25
C MET A 35 -0.89 7.79 -17.70
N VAL A 36 -1.95 8.51 -18.07
CA VAL A 36 -3.20 7.87 -18.54
C VAL A 36 -2.96 7.30 -19.94
N PRO A 37 -3.07 5.98 -20.14
CA PRO A 37 -2.96 5.37 -21.46
C PRO A 37 -3.99 5.95 -22.43
N ARG A 38 -3.56 6.20 -23.67
CA ARG A 38 -4.43 6.75 -24.72
C ARG A 38 -4.95 5.68 -25.69
N GLU A 39 -4.43 4.48 -25.59
CA GLU A 39 -4.90 3.33 -26.36
C GLU A 39 -6.31 2.92 -25.93
N ALA A 40 -7.06 2.30 -26.85
CA ALA A 40 -8.29 1.64 -26.49
C ALA A 40 -7.98 0.47 -25.53
N PHE A 41 -8.84 0.26 -24.52
CA PHE A 41 -8.69 -0.89 -23.65
C PHE A 41 -8.88 -2.19 -24.45
N SER A 42 -7.92 -3.11 -24.32
CA SER A 42 -7.99 -4.47 -24.85
C SER A 42 -8.23 -5.44 -23.71
N ASP A 43 -9.31 -6.23 -23.78
CA ASP A 43 -9.57 -7.25 -22.78
C ASP A 43 -8.54 -8.37 -22.89
N LEU A 44 -7.74 -8.52 -21.84
CA LEU A 44 -6.68 -9.50 -21.80
C LEU A 44 -7.26 -10.87 -21.48
N GLN A 45 -6.87 -11.87 -22.28
CA GLN A 45 -7.27 -13.26 -22.04
C GLN A 45 -6.92 -13.69 -20.61
N PRO A 46 -7.79 -14.47 -19.93
CA PRO A 46 -7.47 -15.09 -18.66
C PRO A 46 -6.17 -15.88 -18.73
N LEU A 47 -5.40 -15.88 -17.64
CA LEU A 47 -4.24 -16.77 -17.54
C LEU A 47 -4.74 -18.24 -17.48
N PRO A 48 -3.90 -19.22 -17.89
CA PRO A 48 -4.18 -20.63 -17.65
C PRO A 48 -4.51 -20.88 -16.17
N ALA A 49 -5.46 -21.77 -15.87
CA ALA A 49 -5.95 -21.99 -14.50
C ALA A 49 -4.85 -22.36 -13.50
N ASP A 50 -3.80 -23.04 -13.97
CA ASP A 50 -2.63 -23.49 -13.22
C ASP A 50 -1.46 -22.47 -13.22
N ALA A 51 -1.64 -21.26 -13.75
CA ALA A 51 -0.55 -20.29 -13.89
C ALA A 51 0.24 -20.08 -12.59
N TYR A 52 -0.46 -19.92 -11.46
CA TYR A 52 0.14 -19.70 -10.15
C TYR A 52 0.67 -20.95 -9.43
N ASP A 53 0.55 -22.15 -10.02
CA ASP A 53 1.32 -23.31 -9.54
C ASP A 53 2.82 -23.13 -9.82
N LYS A 54 3.17 -22.36 -10.87
CA LYS A 54 4.56 -22.10 -11.29
C LYS A 54 5.25 -21.08 -10.40
N GLN A 55 6.46 -21.40 -9.93
CA GLN A 55 7.30 -20.51 -9.11
C GLN A 55 7.55 -19.14 -9.78
N ALA A 56 7.68 -19.12 -11.11
CA ALA A 56 7.93 -17.90 -11.88
C ALA A 56 6.78 -16.87 -11.76
N MET A 57 5.58 -17.28 -11.36
CA MET A 57 4.45 -16.37 -11.13
C MET A 57 4.48 -15.72 -9.73
N TRP A 58 5.53 -15.93 -8.94
CA TRP A 58 5.67 -15.40 -7.60
C TRP A 58 6.94 -14.57 -7.44
N ILE A 59 6.77 -13.32 -7.01
CA ILE A 59 7.89 -12.47 -6.61
C ILE A 59 8.54 -13.03 -5.35
N ALA A 60 7.70 -13.51 -4.42
CA ALA A 60 8.10 -14.19 -3.21
C ALA A 60 7.21 -15.42 -2.99
N ARG A 61 7.85 -16.54 -2.65
CA ARG A 61 7.24 -17.80 -2.24
C ARG A 61 8.24 -18.55 -1.34
N PRO A 62 7.82 -19.37 -0.37
CA PRO A 62 8.75 -19.94 0.63
C PRO A 62 9.81 -20.89 0.07
N ASP A 63 9.58 -21.47 -1.10
CA ASP A 63 10.53 -22.34 -1.82
C ASP A 63 11.52 -21.56 -2.70
N ILE A 64 11.34 -20.24 -2.87
CA ILE A 64 12.32 -19.36 -3.49
C ILE A 64 13.39 -19.06 -2.42
N LEU A 65 14.47 -19.85 -2.43
CA LEU A 65 15.56 -19.71 -1.45
C LEU A 65 16.60 -18.67 -1.85
N LYS A 66 16.79 -18.45 -3.15
CA LYS A 66 17.75 -17.48 -3.69
C LYS A 66 17.02 -16.21 -4.13
N ASP A 67 17.56 -15.05 -3.77
CA ASP A 67 17.07 -13.74 -4.20
C ASP A 67 15.57 -13.52 -3.89
N ASN A 68 15.07 -14.03 -2.77
CA ASN A 68 13.68 -13.79 -2.36
C ASN A 68 13.58 -12.44 -1.63
N PRO A 69 12.97 -11.40 -2.24
CA PRO A 69 12.94 -10.05 -1.65
C PRO A 69 12.19 -10.01 -0.32
N ALA A 70 11.24 -10.92 -0.09
CA ALA A 70 10.46 -10.95 1.15
C ALA A 70 11.25 -11.47 2.36
N LEU A 71 12.41 -12.12 2.14
CA LEU A 71 13.28 -12.60 3.23
C LEU A 71 14.25 -11.52 3.74
N TRP A 72 14.33 -10.38 3.07
CA TRP A 72 15.24 -9.30 3.47
C TRP A 72 14.86 -8.73 4.85
N THR A 73 15.86 -8.38 5.64
CA THR A 73 15.69 -7.66 6.91
C THR A 73 16.84 -6.67 7.11
N PRO A 74 16.61 -5.50 7.71
CA PRO A 74 17.69 -4.59 8.09
C PRO A 74 18.72 -5.27 9.00
N GLN A 75 19.97 -4.85 8.92
CA GLN A 75 21.03 -5.37 9.78
C GLN A 75 20.69 -5.16 11.26
N GLY A 76 20.92 -6.19 12.08
CA GLY A 76 20.73 -6.13 13.53
C GLY A 76 19.29 -6.33 14.02
N VAL A 77 18.32 -6.47 13.11
CA VAL A 77 16.95 -6.84 13.48
C VAL A 77 16.95 -8.27 14.02
N LYS A 78 16.48 -8.43 15.26
CA LYS A 78 16.27 -9.72 15.91
C LYS A 78 14.80 -9.86 16.25
N ASP A 79 14.22 -10.99 15.86
CA ASP A 79 12.85 -11.31 16.20
C ASP A 79 12.80 -12.28 17.36
N ALA A 80 11.85 -12.07 18.27
CA ALA A 80 11.45 -13.15 19.15
C ALA A 80 10.86 -14.30 18.30
N PRO A 81 10.89 -15.56 18.75
CA PRO A 81 10.17 -16.61 18.03
C PRO A 81 8.65 -16.34 18.05
N VAL A 82 7.93 -16.91 17.09
CA VAL A 82 6.47 -17.14 17.17
C VAL A 82 6.24 -18.65 17.34
N PRO A 83 5.21 -19.10 18.08
CA PRO A 83 4.95 -20.53 18.26
C PRO A 83 4.66 -21.26 16.94
N GLU A 84 3.88 -20.61 16.07
CA GLU A 84 3.57 -21.05 14.72
C GLU A 84 3.65 -19.86 13.78
N LYS A 85 4.21 -20.06 12.58
CA LYS A 85 4.26 -19.04 11.53
C LYS A 85 2.94 -19.03 10.74
N ALA A 86 2.44 -17.84 10.44
CA ALA A 86 1.34 -17.70 9.48
C ALA A 86 1.81 -17.90 8.04
N ALA A 87 0.89 -18.24 7.14
CA ALA A 87 1.07 -17.99 5.72
C ALA A 87 0.62 -16.55 5.42
N VAL A 88 1.48 -15.75 4.79
CA VAL A 88 1.22 -14.33 4.52
C VAL A 88 0.98 -14.14 3.03
N PHE A 89 -0.20 -13.67 2.64
CA PHE A 89 -0.47 -13.28 1.25
C PHE A 89 -0.35 -11.76 1.13
N PHE A 90 0.71 -11.29 0.46
CA PHE A 90 1.02 -9.88 0.28
C PHE A 90 0.78 -9.44 -1.16
N ILE A 91 -0.13 -8.49 -1.36
CA ILE A 91 -0.46 -7.91 -2.67
C ILE A 91 0.28 -6.57 -2.79
N HIS A 92 1.30 -6.53 -3.63
CA HIS A 92 2.16 -5.35 -3.79
C HIS A 92 1.42 -4.16 -4.44
N PRO A 93 1.87 -2.91 -4.21
CA PRO A 93 1.26 -1.72 -4.79
C PRO A 93 1.58 -1.59 -6.29
N THR A 94 1.08 -0.52 -6.90
CA THR A 94 1.33 -0.18 -8.30
C THR A 94 2.81 -0.19 -8.62
N SER A 95 3.27 -1.17 -9.39
CA SER A 95 4.65 -1.24 -9.88
C SER A 95 4.78 -0.89 -11.36
N TYR A 96 3.66 -0.83 -12.09
CA TYR A 96 3.64 -0.42 -13.49
C TYR A 96 3.33 1.08 -13.62
N ILE A 97 4.39 1.85 -13.84
CA ILE A 97 4.35 3.31 -13.94
C ILE A 97 5.06 3.69 -15.25
N THR A 98 4.35 3.59 -16.36
CA THR A 98 4.85 4.02 -17.67
C THR A 98 4.15 5.30 -18.11
N THR A 99 4.84 6.08 -18.96
CA THR A 99 4.40 7.40 -19.37
C THR A 99 4.38 7.55 -20.90
N PHE A 100 3.64 8.56 -21.37
CA PHE A 100 3.51 8.98 -22.75
C PHE A 100 3.16 7.80 -23.68
N SER A 101 3.92 7.61 -24.76
CA SER A 101 3.69 6.55 -25.74
C SER A 101 3.87 5.13 -25.20
N ASN A 102 4.48 4.97 -24.02
CA ASN A 102 4.71 3.67 -23.39
C ASN A 102 3.63 3.34 -22.34
N ALA A 103 2.66 4.23 -22.13
CA ALA A 103 1.55 4.02 -21.22
C ALA A 103 0.54 3.03 -21.82
N HIS A 104 0.55 1.79 -21.31
CA HIS A 104 -0.47 0.78 -21.59
C HIS A 104 -1.37 0.55 -20.38
N TRP A 105 -2.55 -0.04 -20.56
CA TRP A 105 -3.50 -0.24 -19.45
C TRP A 105 -3.01 -1.24 -18.39
N ASN A 106 -2.34 -2.31 -18.82
CA ASN A 106 -1.84 -3.36 -17.92
C ASN A 106 -0.42 -3.78 -18.27
N ALA A 107 0.38 -4.09 -17.24
CA ALA A 107 1.71 -4.66 -17.43
C ALA A 107 1.62 -6.09 -18.01
N PRO A 108 2.41 -6.41 -19.06
CA PRO A 108 2.68 -7.79 -19.41
C PRO A 108 3.35 -8.54 -18.25
N ILE A 109 3.11 -9.84 -18.14
CA ILE A 109 3.87 -10.68 -17.19
C ILE A 109 5.35 -10.68 -17.60
N GLY A 110 6.24 -10.39 -16.64
CA GLY A 110 7.69 -10.35 -16.87
C GLY A 110 8.21 -9.04 -17.46
N GLU A 111 7.40 -7.98 -17.48
CA GLU A 111 7.86 -6.63 -17.78
C GLU A 111 8.92 -6.22 -16.73
N LYS A 112 10.14 -5.91 -17.17
CA LYS A 112 11.33 -5.94 -16.31
C LYS A 112 11.31 -4.82 -15.28
N GLU A 113 10.89 -3.63 -15.68
CA GLU A 113 10.86 -2.41 -14.88
C GLU A 113 9.78 -2.52 -13.79
N ALA A 114 8.60 -3.03 -14.13
CA ALA A 114 7.51 -3.31 -13.20
C ALA A 114 7.88 -4.44 -12.24
N ASP A 115 8.54 -5.50 -12.70
CA ASP A 115 9.04 -6.57 -11.84
C ASP A 115 10.11 -6.06 -10.88
N ALA A 116 11.06 -5.25 -11.34
CA ALA A 116 12.09 -4.65 -10.50
C ALA A 116 11.48 -3.72 -9.43
N THR A 117 10.48 -2.92 -9.83
CA THR A 117 9.75 -2.03 -8.92
C THR A 117 8.94 -2.83 -7.90
N ALA A 118 8.22 -3.88 -8.33
CA ALA A 118 7.46 -4.74 -7.43
C ALA A 118 8.39 -5.45 -6.43
N ARG A 119 9.57 -5.93 -6.87
CA ARG A 119 10.59 -6.52 -5.98
C ARG A 119 11.06 -5.54 -4.92
N ARG A 120 11.29 -4.26 -5.26
CA ARG A 120 11.64 -3.21 -4.28
C ARG A 120 10.53 -3.01 -3.25
N PHE A 121 9.27 -2.98 -3.67
CA PHE A 121 8.14 -2.90 -2.74
C PHE A 121 8.02 -4.13 -1.85
N VAL A 122 8.21 -5.34 -2.39
CA VAL A 122 8.22 -6.57 -1.57
C VAL A 122 9.37 -6.53 -0.55
N THR A 123 10.55 -6.05 -0.93
CA THR A 123 11.67 -5.84 0.01
C THR A 123 11.34 -4.83 1.10
N GLY A 124 10.77 -3.67 0.76
CA GLY A 124 10.53 -2.59 1.73
C GLY A 124 9.25 -2.73 2.56
N GLN A 125 8.23 -3.44 2.04
CA GLN A 125 6.89 -3.49 2.63
C GLN A 125 6.55 -4.90 3.12
N ALA A 126 6.62 -5.91 2.24
CA ALA A 126 6.24 -7.27 2.61
C ALA A 126 7.17 -7.87 3.68
N SER A 127 8.47 -7.53 3.63
CA SER A 127 9.46 -7.98 4.61
C SER A 127 9.10 -7.65 6.07
N ALA A 128 8.27 -6.64 6.32
CA ALA A 128 7.76 -6.35 7.66
C ALA A 128 7.06 -7.57 8.28
N PHE A 129 6.48 -8.45 7.47
CA PHE A 129 5.73 -9.62 7.92
C PHE A 129 6.57 -10.91 8.07
N ASN A 130 7.83 -10.93 7.65
CA ASN A 130 8.61 -12.19 7.61
C ASN A 130 8.99 -12.74 9.00
N ALA A 131 8.84 -11.94 10.06
CA ALA A 131 8.93 -12.40 11.45
C ALA A 131 7.67 -13.10 11.95
N ALA A 132 6.52 -12.87 11.32
CA ALA A 132 5.25 -13.47 11.68
C ALA A 132 4.93 -14.69 10.79
N GLY A 133 5.41 -14.70 9.54
CA GLY A 133 5.02 -15.76 8.63
C GLY A 133 5.84 -15.89 7.35
N ASN A 134 5.50 -16.92 6.59
CA ASN A 134 6.08 -17.22 5.30
C ASN A 134 5.31 -16.45 4.20
N ILE A 135 6.00 -15.59 3.46
CA ILE A 135 5.37 -14.63 2.54
C ILE A 135 5.21 -15.21 1.12
N TRP A 136 4.04 -14.96 0.57
CA TRP A 136 3.63 -15.20 -0.79
C TRP A 136 3.23 -13.86 -1.43
N ALA A 137 3.94 -13.44 -2.48
CA ALA A 137 3.64 -12.23 -3.23
C ALA A 137 3.59 -12.56 -4.73
N PRO A 138 2.42 -12.47 -5.38
CA PRO A 138 2.28 -12.86 -6.78
C PRO A 138 2.87 -11.81 -7.73
N ARG A 139 3.31 -12.26 -8.91
CA ARG A 139 3.35 -11.43 -10.11
C ARG A 139 1.95 -11.41 -10.70
N TYR A 140 1.41 -10.23 -10.97
CA TYR A 140 0.11 -10.08 -11.62
C TYR A 140 0.15 -8.93 -12.62
N ARG A 141 -0.75 -8.93 -13.60
CA ARG A 141 -0.80 -7.90 -14.66
C ARG A 141 -1.34 -6.59 -14.09
N GLN A 142 -0.46 -5.88 -13.37
CA GLN A 142 -0.68 -4.58 -12.76
C GLN A 142 -1.46 -3.65 -13.68
N ALA A 143 -2.51 -3.02 -13.17
CA ALA A 143 -3.04 -1.86 -13.87
C ALA A 143 -2.03 -0.71 -13.75
N ASN A 144 -1.83 0.02 -14.84
CA ASN A 144 -0.96 1.19 -14.85
C ASN A 144 -1.45 2.23 -13.82
N PHE A 145 -0.52 2.98 -13.23
CA PHE A 145 -0.87 4.09 -12.35
C PHE A 145 -1.90 5.07 -12.95
N GLY A 146 -1.86 5.30 -14.27
CA GLY A 146 -2.85 6.09 -14.99
C GLY A 146 -4.30 5.62 -14.83
N ALA A 147 -4.54 4.35 -14.51
CA ALA A 147 -5.88 3.84 -14.20
C ALA A 147 -6.52 4.50 -12.97
N PHE A 148 -5.72 5.07 -12.06
CA PHE A 148 -6.20 5.84 -10.91
C PHE A 148 -6.37 7.33 -11.19
N LEU A 149 -5.91 7.81 -12.35
CA LEU A 149 -5.93 9.22 -12.73
C LEU A 149 -7.08 9.57 -13.68
N THR A 150 -7.80 8.57 -14.18
CA THR A 150 -8.93 8.72 -15.11
C THR A 150 -10.26 8.39 -14.44
N ASP A 151 -11.33 9.07 -14.89
CA ASP A 151 -12.72 8.73 -14.54
C ASP A 151 -13.36 7.78 -15.57
N GLY A 152 -12.64 7.44 -16.65
CA GLY A 152 -13.10 6.56 -17.72
C GLY A 152 -13.20 5.08 -17.31
N PRO A 153 -14.08 4.29 -17.94
CA PRO A 153 -14.29 2.88 -17.60
C PRO A 153 -13.06 2.00 -17.84
N GLU A 154 -12.13 2.41 -18.69
CA GLU A 154 -10.90 1.69 -19.03
C GLU A 154 -10.01 1.49 -17.79
N GLY A 155 -9.94 2.48 -16.90
CA GLY A 155 -9.19 2.36 -15.64
C GLY A 155 -9.77 1.26 -14.74
N ASP A 156 -11.09 1.21 -14.60
CA ASP A 156 -11.77 0.16 -13.83
C ASP A 156 -11.64 -1.22 -14.50
N LYS A 157 -11.67 -1.30 -15.84
CA LYS A 157 -11.41 -2.54 -16.59
C LYS A 157 -9.99 -3.07 -16.40
N ALA A 158 -8.98 -2.18 -16.45
CA ALA A 158 -7.59 -2.54 -16.19
C ALA A 158 -7.39 -3.09 -14.78
N LEU A 159 -8.02 -2.46 -13.80
CA LEU A 159 -8.01 -2.92 -12.40
C LEU A 159 -8.76 -4.25 -12.22
N ALA A 160 -9.82 -4.50 -12.99
CA ALA A 160 -10.52 -5.78 -12.98
C ALA A 160 -9.63 -6.92 -13.51
N VAL A 161 -8.84 -6.68 -14.56
CA VAL A 161 -7.84 -7.66 -15.05
C VAL A 161 -6.79 -7.96 -13.97
N ALA A 162 -6.24 -6.92 -13.34
CA ALA A 162 -5.27 -7.09 -12.26
C ALA A 162 -5.86 -7.88 -11.07
N TYR A 163 -7.10 -7.59 -10.70
CA TYR A 163 -7.81 -8.32 -9.64
C TYR A 163 -8.04 -9.79 -9.98
N ARG A 164 -8.41 -10.12 -11.23
CA ARG A 164 -8.61 -11.50 -11.67
C ARG A 164 -7.35 -12.34 -11.43
N ASP A 165 -6.19 -11.78 -11.75
CA ASP A 165 -4.90 -12.44 -11.51
C ASP A 165 -4.61 -12.59 -10.01
N VAL A 166 -4.89 -11.57 -9.18
CA VAL A 166 -4.76 -11.64 -7.71
C VAL A 166 -5.67 -12.71 -7.11
N ALA A 167 -6.92 -12.80 -7.54
CA ALA A 167 -7.87 -13.81 -7.07
C ALA A 167 -7.42 -15.22 -7.43
N GLN A 168 -6.88 -15.41 -8.64
CA GLN A 168 -6.30 -16.69 -9.06
C GLN A 168 -5.05 -17.05 -8.24
N ALA A 169 -4.18 -16.07 -7.95
CA ALA A 169 -3.03 -16.27 -7.07
C ALA A 169 -3.44 -16.65 -5.65
N PHE A 170 -4.50 -16.02 -5.13
CA PHE A 170 -5.03 -16.33 -3.80
C PHE A 170 -5.57 -17.76 -3.71
N ALA A 171 -6.25 -18.25 -4.75
CA ALA A 171 -6.68 -19.64 -4.82
C ALA A 171 -5.49 -20.62 -4.76
N ALA A 172 -4.41 -20.36 -5.51
CA ALA A 172 -3.18 -21.15 -5.46
C ALA A 172 -2.48 -21.05 -4.09
N PHE A 173 -2.49 -19.87 -3.46
CA PHE A 173 -1.99 -19.67 -2.10
C PHE A 173 -2.76 -20.52 -1.08
N LEU A 174 -4.09 -20.56 -1.13
CA LEU A 174 -4.90 -21.39 -0.23
C LEU A 174 -4.69 -22.89 -0.47
N LYS A 175 -4.54 -23.31 -1.73
CA LYS A 175 -4.18 -24.69 -2.10
C LYS A 175 -2.84 -25.10 -1.51
N ALA A 176 -1.84 -24.20 -1.54
CA ALA A 176 -0.53 -24.45 -0.96
C ALA A 176 -0.50 -24.34 0.57
N ASN A 177 -1.49 -23.68 1.18
CA ASN A 177 -1.59 -23.48 2.62
C ASN A 177 -2.99 -23.93 3.10
N PRO A 178 -3.29 -25.24 3.11
CA PRO A 178 -4.63 -25.75 3.39
C PRO A 178 -5.05 -25.57 4.87
N ALA A 179 -4.09 -25.43 5.77
CA ALA A 179 -4.29 -25.27 7.21
C ALA A 179 -3.41 -24.16 7.80
N GLY A 180 -3.61 -23.86 9.08
CA GLY A 180 -2.84 -22.85 9.81
C GLY A 180 -3.33 -21.40 9.61
N PRO A 181 -2.78 -20.47 10.40
CA PRO A 181 -3.19 -19.07 10.41
C PRO A 181 -2.73 -18.33 9.15
N LEU A 182 -3.54 -17.36 8.74
CA LEU A 182 -3.32 -16.51 7.58
C LEU A 182 -3.16 -15.05 8.00
N ILE A 183 -2.24 -14.33 7.36
CA ILE A 183 -2.19 -12.87 7.38
C ILE A 183 -2.37 -12.40 5.93
N LEU A 184 -3.31 -11.49 5.71
CA LEU A 184 -3.52 -10.89 4.39
C LEU A 184 -3.04 -9.44 4.44
N ALA A 185 -2.22 -9.02 3.48
CA ALA A 185 -1.65 -7.68 3.47
C ALA A 185 -1.59 -7.12 2.05
N GLY A 186 -1.69 -5.80 1.95
CA GLY A 186 -1.55 -5.10 0.68
C GLY A 186 -1.19 -3.64 0.89
N HIS A 187 -0.79 -3.00 -0.21
CA HIS A 187 -0.57 -1.55 -0.26
C HIS A 187 -1.21 -0.95 -1.51
N SER A 188 -1.80 0.24 -1.42
CA SER A 188 -2.29 0.98 -2.60
C SER A 188 -3.25 0.13 -3.47
N GLN A 189 -2.94 -0.05 -4.77
CA GLN A 189 -3.63 -0.98 -5.68
C GLN A 189 -3.82 -2.38 -5.06
N GLY A 190 -2.80 -2.90 -4.38
CA GLY A 190 -2.88 -4.19 -3.71
C GLY A 190 -3.86 -4.21 -2.55
N SER A 191 -4.00 -3.11 -1.81
CA SER A 191 -5.05 -2.96 -0.79
C SER A 191 -6.44 -2.85 -1.40
N ARG A 192 -6.61 -2.14 -2.53
CA ARG A 192 -7.88 -2.15 -3.28
C ARG A 192 -8.29 -3.58 -3.63
N HIS A 193 -7.36 -4.37 -4.18
CA HIS A 193 -7.60 -5.78 -4.51
C HIS A 193 -7.83 -6.64 -3.26
N LEU A 194 -7.12 -6.39 -2.17
CA LEU A 194 -7.31 -7.09 -0.90
C LEU A 194 -8.73 -6.89 -0.37
N LEU A 195 -9.26 -5.67 -0.40
CA LEU A 195 -10.61 -5.38 0.07
C LEU A 195 -11.69 -6.07 -0.77
N GLN A 196 -11.50 -6.11 -2.09
CA GLN A 196 -12.39 -6.86 -2.99
C GLN A 196 -12.29 -8.37 -2.72
N LEU A 197 -11.08 -8.89 -2.54
CA LEU A 197 -10.82 -10.30 -2.19
C LEU A 197 -11.46 -10.66 -0.85
N LEU A 198 -11.39 -9.78 0.16
CA LEU A 198 -12.04 -10.01 1.45
C LEU A 198 -13.56 -10.18 1.27
N ARG A 199 -14.19 -9.25 0.57
CA ARG A 199 -15.63 -9.30 0.30
C ARG A 199 -16.05 -10.55 -0.47
N GLU A 200 -15.31 -10.90 -1.53
CA GLU A 200 -15.75 -11.93 -2.48
C GLU A 200 -15.26 -13.34 -2.12
N GLN A 201 -14.10 -13.46 -1.49
CA GLN A 201 -13.39 -14.73 -1.26
C GLN A 201 -13.22 -15.09 0.20
N VAL A 202 -13.48 -14.18 1.13
CA VAL A 202 -13.29 -14.42 2.56
C VAL A 202 -14.58 -14.31 3.35
N ALA A 203 -15.30 -13.19 3.23
CA ALA A 203 -16.47 -12.88 4.05
C ALA A 203 -17.51 -14.01 4.00
N GLY A 204 -17.86 -14.55 5.17
CA GLY A 204 -18.80 -15.65 5.34
C GLY A 204 -18.28 -17.02 4.88
N LYS A 205 -17.01 -17.14 4.47
CA LYS A 205 -16.41 -18.41 4.01
C LYS A 205 -15.51 -19.03 5.08
N PRO A 206 -15.24 -20.36 5.02
CA PRO A 206 -14.41 -21.03 6.03
C PRO A 206 -13.00 -20.43 6.22
N VAL A 207 -12.42 -19.83 5.18
CA VAL A 207 -11.11 -19.19 5.25
C VAL A 207 -11.08 -17.98 6.19
N GLU A 208 -12.20 -17.29 6.40
CA GLU A 208 -12.32 -16.14 7.32
C GLU A 208 -11.79 -16.49 8.72
N LYS A 209 -12.19 -17.66 9.23
CA LYS A 209 -11.80 -18.15 10.57
C LYS A 209 -10.30 -18.37 10.74
N ARG A 210 -9.54 -18.45 9.64
CA ARG A 210 -8.08 -18.65 9.66
C ARG A 210 -7.31 -17.33 9.68
N ILE A 211 -7.98 -16.19 9.48
CA ILE A 211 -7.32 -14.89 9.35
C ILE A 211 -6.97 -14.35 10.74
N ALA A 212 -5.67 -14.28 11.01
CA ALA A 212 -5.12 -13.68 12.22
C ALA A 212 -5.13 -12.15 12.16
N ALA A 213 -4.89 -11.55 10.99
CA ALA A 213 -4.95 -10.11 10.78
C ALA A 213 -4.99 -9.74 9.28
N VAL A 214 -5.54 -8.57 8.98
CA VAL A 214 -5.53 -7.95 7.65
C VAL A 214 -4.86 -6.58 7.71
N TYR A 215 -3.93 -6.31 6.80
CA TYR A 215 -3.27 -5.01 6.63
C TYR A 215 -3.60 -4.43 5.25
N ALA A 216 -4.62 -3.58 5.17
CA ALA A 216 -5.05 -2.93 3.92
C ALA A 216 -4.54 -1.48 3.86
N VAL A 217 -3.22 -1.32 3.82
CA VAL A 217 -2.52 -0.03 3.98
C VAL A 217 -2.57 0.81 2.69
N GLY A 218 -2.59 2.14 2.81
CA GLY A 218 -2.55 3.02 1.65
C GLY A 218 -3.84 3.00 0.81
N TRP A 219 -4.95 2.54 1.37
CA TRP A 219 -6.24 2.60 0.68
C TRP A 219 -7.36 2.95 1.65
N PRO A 220 -8.22 3.94 1.33
CA PRO A 220 -9.31 4.33 2.20
C PRO A 220 -10.35 3.21 2.35
N ILE A 221 -10.88 3.05 3.56
CA ILE A 221 -11.96 2.11 3.90
C ILE A 221 -13.04 2.89 4.63
N SER A 222 -14.26 2.88 4.10
CA SER A 222 -15.40 3.47 4.80
C SER A 222 -15.83 2.58 5.96
N VAL A 223 -15.92 3.14 7.16
CA VAL A 223 -16.42 2.42 8.35
C VAL A 223 -17.88 2.00 8.14
N GLU A 224 -18.68 2.82 7.48
CA GLU A 224 -20.11 2.58 7.28
C GLU A 224 -20.43 1.84 5.98
N ALA A 225 -19.73 2.16 4.90
CA ALA A 225 -20.09 1.71 3.56
C ALA A 225 -19.27 0.51 3.08
N ASP A 226 -18.08 0.26 3.65
CA ASP A 226 -17.18 -0.82 3.23
C ASP A 226 -17.00 -1.89 4.30
N LEU A 227 -16.54 -1.49 5.50
CA LEU A 227 -16.13 -2.39 6.59
C LEU A 227 -17.15 -3.50 6.91
N PRO A 228 -18.48 -3.24 6.97
CA PRO A 228 -19.46 -4.28 7.31
C PRO A 228 -19.53 -5.44 6.30
N ALA A 229 -19.05 -5.24 5.07
CA ALA A 229 -19.07 -6.25 4.02
C ALA A 229 -17.76 -7.05 3.90
N LEU A 230 -16.75 -6.75 4.73
CA LEU A 230 -15.40 -7.34 4.61
C LEU A 230 -15.20 -8.62 5.44
N GLY A 231 -16.17 -9.00 6.28
CA GLY A 231 -16.12 -10.20 7.13
C GLY A 231 -15.28 -10.08 8.39
N LEU A 232 -14.50 -9.00 8.56
CA LEU A 232 -13.70 -8.75 9.76
C LEU A 232 -13.91 -7.32 10.29
N PRO A 233 -13.93 -7.12 11.62
CA PRO A 233 -14.03 -5.79 12.20
C PRO A 233 -12.72 -5.01 12.05
N ALA A 234 -12.78 -3.69 12.23
CA ALA A 234 -11.58 -2.89 12.46
C ALA A 234 -10.91 -3.29 13.79
N CYS A 235 -9.59 -3.21 13.84
CA CYS A 235 -8.86 -3.46 15.08
C CYS A 235 -9.08 -2.33 16.09
N ALA A 236 -9.70 -2.64 17.23
CA ALA A 236 -10.01 -1.67 18.28
C ALA A 236 -8.82 -1.41 19.22
N ARG A 237 -7.95 -2.40 19.42
CA ARG A 237 -6.79 -2.30 20.34
C ARG A 237 -5.55 -3.02 19.82
N ALA A 238 -4.42 -2.71 20.45
CA ALA A 238 -3.16 -3.42 20.27
C ALA A 238 -3.33 -4.93 20.48
N ALA A 239 -2.64 -5.72 19.64
CA ALA A 239 -2.64 -7.18 19.69
C ALA A 239 -4.04 -7.85 19.61
N GLN A 240 -5.05 -7.15 19.09
CA GLN A 240 -6.32 -7.78 18.72
C GLN A 240 -6.10 -8.63 17.47
N ALA A 241 -6.42 -9.92 17.56
CA ALA A 241 -6.46 -10.81 16.40
C ALA A 241 -7.77 -10.65 15.62
N HIS A 242 -7.81 -11.22 14.42
CA HIS A 242 -9.00 -11.35 13.59
C HIS A 242 -9.67 -10.00 13.31
N CYS A 243 -8.87 -9.04 12.82
CA CYS A 243 -9.33 -7.69 12.52
C CYS A 243 -8.51 -7.04 11.40
N ILE A 244 -9.02 -5.91 10.90
CA ILE A 244 -8.45 -5.13 9.80
C ILE A 244 -7.76 -3.87 10.35
N VAL A 245 -6.55 -3.61 9.86
CA VAL A 245 -5.84 -2.34 10.02
C VAL A 245 -5.68 -1.63 8.68
N SER A 246 -5.74 -0.31 8.70
CA SER A 246 -5.48 0.54 7.53
C SER A 246 -5.10 1.96 7.97
N TRP A 247 -4.25 2.62 7.18
CA TRP A 247 -3.90 4.02 7.33
C TRP A 247 -3.40 4.59 6.00
N GLN A 248 -3.36 5.91 5.89
CA GLN A 248 -2.80 6.67 4.77
C GLN A 248 -2.02 7.84 5.36
N SER A 249 -0.72 7.94 5.09
CA SER A 249 0.19 8.84 5.82
C SER A 249 0.31 10.22 5.17
N TYR A 250 0.14 11.28 5.96
CA TYR A 250 0.27 12.68 5.54
C TYR A 250 1.07 13.51 6.54
N ALA A 251 1.92 14.41 6.05
CA ALA A 251 2.59 15.41 6.89
C ALA A 251 1.83 16.75 6.90
N GLU A 252 2.09 17.58 7.89
CA GLU A 252 1.49 18.91 8.04
C GLU A 252 2.20 19.95 7.13
N PRO A 253 1.46 20.89 6.49
CA PRO A 253 0.01 20.88 6.30
C PRO A 253 -0.41 19.78 5.31
N ALA A 254 -1.40 18.96 5.68
CA ALA A 254 -1.90 17.88 4.83
C ALA A 254 -2.99 18.37 3.87
N ASP A 255 -2.98 17.87 2.64
CA ASP A 255 -4.08 18.03 1.69
C ASP A 255 -4.54 16.66 1.15
N PRO A 256 -5.47 15.98 1.85
CA PRO A 256 -6.04 14.71 1.42
C PRO A 256 -7.24 14.87 0.45
N SER A 257 -7.56 16.10 0.01
CA SER A 257 -8.81 16.40 -0.70
C SER A 257 -9.04 15.55 -1.95
N ALA A 258 -8.01 15.39 -2.79
CA ALA A 258 -8.09 14.61 -4.02
C ALA A 258 -8.43 13.13 -3.77
N VAL A 259 -7.90 12.55 -2.69
CA VAL A 259 -8.19 11.16 -2.28
C VAL A 259 -9.63 11.05 -1.76
N ILE A 260 -10.03 11.96 -0.87
CA ILE A 260 -11.38 11.99 -0.28
C ILE A 260 -12.44 12.18 -1.37
N GLU A 261 -12.22 13.09 -2.32
CA GLU A 261 -13.16 13.34 -3.42
C GLU A 261 -13.31 12.11 -4.31
N THR A 262 -12.20 11.52 -4.76
CA THR A 262 -12.20 10.33 -5.62
C THR A 262 -12.86 9.14 -4.91
N PHE A 263 -12.55 8.94 -3.63
CA PHE A 263 -13.15 7.90 -2.81
C PHE A 263 -14.67 8.08 -2.66
N GLY A 264 -15.11 9.32 -2.41
CA GLY A 264 -16.52 9.69 -2.23
C GLY A 264 -17.38 9.55 -3.49
N LYS A 265 -16.78 9.56 -4.69
CA LYS A 265 -17.50 9.35 -5.97
C LYS A 265 -18.04 7.92 -6.14
N LYS A 266 -17.46 6.93 -5.45
CA LYS A 266 -17.80 5.52 -5.63
C LYS A 266 -18.75 5.04 -4.53
N THR A 267 -19.54 4.00 -4.84
CA THR A 267 -20.38 3.30 -3.87
C THR A 267 -19.53 2.30 -3.09
N GLY A 268 -19.80 2.15 -1.79
CA GLY A 268 -19.10 1.19 -0.93
C GLY A 268 -19.59 -0.25 -1.12
N TYR A 269 -18.90 -1.19 -0.50
CA TYR A 269 -19.18 -2.62 -0.66
C TYR A 269 -20.54 -3.09 -0.13
N THR A 270 -21.17 -2.31 0.75
CA THR A 270 -22.54 -2.54 1.25
C THR A 270 -23.63 -1.99 0.32
N GLY A 271 -23.27 -1.31 -0.77
CA GLY A 271 -24.20 -0.59 -1.65
C GLY A 271 -24.54 0.83 -1.18
N LYS A 272 -24.04 1.27 -0.02
CA LYS A 272 -24.19 2.65 0.48
C LYS A 272 -23.16 3.59 -0.18
N PRO A 273 -23.47 4.88 -0.37
CA PRO A 273 -22.48 5.85 -0.85
C PRO A 273 -21.32 6.01 0.14
N ARG A 274 -20.09 6.19 -0.36
CA ARG A 274 -18.91 6.52 0.48
C ARG A 274 -18.84 8.00 0.85
N LYS A 275 -19.51 8.87 0.09
CA LYS A 275 -19.55 10.31 0.35
C LYS A 275 -20.09 10.59 1.76
N GLY A 276 -19.34 11.35 2.55
CA GLY A 276 -19.72 11.74 3.91
C GLY A 276 -19.55 10.64 4.97
N THR A 277 -18.88 9.54 4.64
CA THR A 277 -18.57 8.46 5.60
C THR A 277 -17.21 8.66 6.24
N HIS A 278 -16.96 7.96 7.35
CA HIS A 278 -15.67 8.04 8.05
C HIS A 278 -14.67 7.06 7.43
N MET A 279 -13.45 7.53 7.20
CA MET A 279 -12.35 6.65 6.78
C MET A 279 -11.70 5.98 8.00
N LEU A 280 -11.46 4.68 7.91
CA LEU A 280 -10.75 3.91 8.92
C LEU A 280 -9.29 4.37 9.04
N CYS A 281 -8.87 4.71 10.26
CA CYS A 281 -7.47 4.94 10.60
C CYS A 281 -7.04 4.10 11.81
N THR A 282 -6.04 3.26 11.61
CA THR A 282 -5.29 2.56 12.65
C THR A 282 -3.96 3.28 12.83
N ASN A 283 -3.64 3.66 14.06
CA ASN A 283 -2.33 4.22 14.35
C ASN A 283 -1.29 3.08 14.38
N PRO A 284 -0.32 3.04 13.46
CA PRO A 284 0.61 1.92 13.34
C PRO A 284 1.59 1.85 14.52
N ILE A 285 1.80 2.94 15.27
CA ILE A 285 2.66 2.92 16.46
C ILE A 285 1.96 2.24 17.63
N THR A 286 0.67 2.53 17.84
CA THR A 286 -0.11 1.97 18.96
C THR A 286 -0.74 0.63 18.62
N GLY A 287 -0.95 0.33 17.34
CA GLY A 287 -1.68 -0.86 16.88
C GLY A 287 -3.18 -0.81 17.20
N ALA A 288 -3.73 0.38 17.45
CA ALA A 288 -5.12 0.58 17.83
C ALA A 288 -5.84 1.52 16.85
N PHE A 289 -7.18 1.46 16.84
CA PHE A 289 -8.01 2.42 16.14
C PHE A 289 -7.77 3.82 16.70
N ASN A 290 -7.59 4.80 15.81
CA ASN A 290 -7.37 6.18 16.16
C ASN A 290 -6.14 6.38 17.10
N GLY A 291 -6.14 7.47 17.88
CA GLY A 291 -5.11 7.76 18.88
C GLY A 291 -3.89 8.48 18.33
N ALA A 292 -3.04 8.90 19.25
CA ALA A 292 -1.77 9.59 18.98
C ALA A 292 -0.62 8.87 19.68
N ALA A 293 0.55 8.88 19.05
CA ALA A 293 1.79 8.41 19.63
C ALA A 293 2.94 9.36 19.27
N PRO A 294 3.81 9.69 20.24
CA PRO A 294 4.97 10.52 19.98
C PRO A 294 5.99 9.77 19.12
N ALA A 295 6.87 10.51 18.46
CA ALA A 295 7.93 9.94 17.62
C ALA A 295 8.80 8.94 18.39
N SER A 296 9.08 9.21 19.66
CA SER A 296 9.85 8.34 20.57
C SER A 296 9.27 6.93 20.74
N ALA A 297 7.98 6.72 20.46
CA ALA A 297 7.34 5.41 20.49
C ALA A 297 7.45 4.64 19.14
N ASN A 298 7.88 5.30 18.07
CA ASN A 298 8.16 4.65 16.79
C ASN A 298 9.40 3.74 16.92
N ARG A 299 9.17 2.44 16.70
CA ARG A 299 10.18 1.39 16.86
C ARG A 299 11.18 1.35 15.71
N GLY A 300 10.88 2.02 14.60
CA GLY A 300 11.76 2.01 13.44
C GLY A 300 11.08 2.37 12.13
N THR A 301 11.50 3.50 11.57
CA THR A 301 11.32 3.91 10.19
C THR A 301 12.43 3.30 9.32
N LEU A 302 12.05 2.68 8.21
CA LEU A 302 12.95 2.12 7.22
C LEU A 302 13.43 3.19 6.25
N ASP A 303 14.64 3.69 6.47
CA ASP A 303 15.29 4.70 5.64
C ASP A 303 16.07 4.05 4.50
N SER A 304 15.69 4.37 3.27
CA SER A 304 16.30 3.88 2.03
C SER A 304 16.86 5.00 1.14
N ARG A 305 17.11 6.19 1.68
CA ARG A 305 17.51 7.38 0.90
C ARG A 305 18.92 7.27 0.31
N ASP A 306 19.82 6.61 1.02
CA ASP A 306 21.22 6.47 0.58
C ASP A 306 21.32 5.44 -0.56
N ALA A 307 21.28 5.93 -1.80
CA ALA A 307 21.44 5.09 -2.98
C ALA A 307 22.71 4.22 -2.91
N GLY A 308 22.56 2.93 -3.20
CA GLY A 308 23.66 1.96 -3.16
C GLY A 308 24.06 1.49 -1.75
N LYS A 309 23.43 2.00 -0.69
CA LYS A 309 23.60 1.49 0.68
C LYS A 309 22.40 0.65 1.11
N PRO A 310 22.60 -0.33 2.02
CA PRO A 310 21.47 -1.07 2.58
C PRO A 310 20.57 -0.12 3.39
N PRO A 311 19.24 -0.28 3.31
CA PRO A 311 18.32 0.48 4.14
C PRO A 311 18.60 0.31 5.64
N ARG A 312 18.38 1.37 6.42
CA ARG A 312 18.62 1.42 7.86
C ARG A 312 17.33 1.62 8.64
N LEU A 313 17.32 1.19 9.89
CA LEU A 313 16.19 1.40 10.78
C LEU A 313 16.47 2.60 11.70
N LEU A 314 15.66 3.65 11.58
CA LEU A 314 15.72 4.85 12.40
C LEU A 314 14.58 4.84 13.42
N SER A 315 14.89 4.74 14.71
CA SER A 315 13.89 4.80 15.77
C SER A 315 13.62 6.25 16.18
N GLY A 316 12.41 6.54 16.67
CA GLY A 316 12.18 7.80 17.37
C GLY A 316 11.91 9.03 16.50
N ILE A 317 11.78 8.89 15.17
CA ILE A 317 11.81 10.04 14.24
C ILE A 317 10.45 10.49 13.70
N VAL A 318 9.46 9.60 13.65
CA VAL A 318 8.14 9.89 13.03
C VAL A 318 7.04 9.61 14.05
N PRO A 319 6.27 10.62 14.49
CA PRO A 319 5.06 10.42 15.29
C PRO A 319 3.91 9.91 14.43
N ALA A 320 2.78 9.57 15.07
CA ALA A 320 1.57 9.17 14.36
C ALA A 320 0.33 9.62 15.12
N ARG A 321 -0.62 10.26 14.44
CA ARG A 321 -1.93 10.62 14.98
C ARG A 321 -2.99 10.45 13.91
N CYS A 322 -4.02 9.66 14.17
CA CYS A 322 -5.19 9.66 13.29
C CYS A 322 -5.95 10.98 13.44
N ASP A 323 -6.29 11.63 12.34
CA ASP A 323 -7.13 12.82 12.36
C ASP A 323 -8.62 12.50 12.18
N THR A 324 -9.45 13.54 12.24
CA THR A 324 -10.91 13.43 12.10
C THR A 324 -11.37 13.14 10.66
N SER A 325 -10.53 13.39 9.66
CA SER A 325 -10.80 13.00 8.27
C SER A 325 -10.54 11.51 8.03
N GLY A 326 -9.80 10.86 8.93
CA GLY A 326 -9.42 9.45 8.87
C GLY A 326 -8.09 9.19 8.16
N VAL A 327 -7.26 10.22 7.97
CA VAL A 327 -5.87 10.04 7.55
C VAL A 327 -4.93 10.00 8.75
N LEU A 328 -3.74 9.46 8.54
CA LEU A 328 -2.69 9.37 9.55
C LEU A 328 -1.72 10.54 9.42
N MET A 329 -1.75 11.44 10.39
CA MET A 329 -0.84 12.57 10.48
C MET A 329 0.50 12.14 11.06
N ILE A 330 1.59 12.48 10.37
CA ILE A 330 2.97 12.18 10.76
C ILE A 330 3.70 13.39 11.36
N GLY A 331 2.98 14.48 11.64
CA GLY A 331 3.56 15.74 12.10
C GLY A 331 4.26 16.48 10.97
N GLU A 332 5.37 17.16 11.29
CA GLU A 332 6.17 17.91 10.33
C GLU A 332 6.72 17.01 9.21
N PRO A 333 6.93 17.56 7.99
CA PRO A 333 7.54 16.81 6.89
C PRO A 333 8.90 16.21 7.27
N VAL A 334 9.06 14.91 7.00
CA VAL A 334 10.30 14.17 7.19
C VAL A 334 10.89 13.83 5.83
N ASP A 335 12.18 14.08 5.62
CA ASP A 335 12.82 13.67 4.38
C ASP A 335 12.91 12.13 4.31
N MET A 336 12.11 11.54 3.43
CA MET A 336 12.10 10.11 3.08
C MET A 336 12.60 9.87 1.65
N GLY A 337 13.10 10.91 0.98
CA GLY A 337 13.48 10.89 -0.43
C GLY A 337 12.39 11.48 -1.36
N PRO A 338 12.47 11.20 -2.67
CA PRO A 338 11.81 12.01 -3.68
C PRO A 338 10.36 11.60 -3.98
N PHE A 339 9.79 10.60 -3.28
CA PHE A 339 8.51 9.99 -3.64
C PHE A 339 7.32 10.50 -2.81
N THR A 340 7.49 11.61 -2.09
CA THR A 340 6.36 12.30 -1.45
C THR A 340 5.45 12.88 -2.53
N LEU A 341 4.17 12.51 -2.49
CA LEU A 341 3.16 12.91 -3.46
C LEU A 341 2.57 14.30 -3.09
N PRO A 342 1.87 14.96 -4.04
CA PRO A 342 1.19 16.23 -3.78
C PRO A 342 0.32 16.19 -2.52
N GLY A 343 0.23 17.34 -1.83
CA GLY A 343 -0.54 17.47 -0.60
C GLY A 343 0.14 16.91 0.65
N ASN A 344 1.48 16.85 0.66
CA ASN A 344 2.27 16.22 1.72
C ASN A 344 1.86 14.77 1.98
N ASN A 345 1.59 14.04 0.90
CA ASN A 345 1.12 12.67 0.96
C ASN A 345 2.31 11.69 0.90
N TYR A 346 2.50 10.94 1.99
CA TYR A 346 3.59 9.97 2.18
C TYR A 346 3.19 8.55 1.78
N HIS A 347 2.14 8.37 0.97
CA HIS A 347 1.59 7.09 0.52
C HIS A 347 2.65 6.03 0.15
N VAL A 348 3.67 6.40 -0.63
CA VAL A 348 4.76 5.47 -1.04
C VAL A 348 5.52 4.90 0.16
N TYR A 349 5.55 5.64 1.27
CA TYR A 349 6.29 5.35 2.49
C TYR A 349 5.41 4.79 3.63
N ASP A 350 4.12 4.51 3.42
CA ASP A 350 3.21 4.10 4.50
C ASP A 350 3.74 2.94 5.36
N TYR A 351 4.34 1.93 4.73
CA TYR A 351 5.02 0.84 5.43
C TYR A 351 6.39 1.25 5.97
N SER A 352 7.19 1.96 5.17
CA SER A 352 8.55 2.36 5.55
C SER A 352 8.57 3.23 6.80
N LEU A 353 7.64 4.18 6.95
CA LEU A 353 7.54 5.07 8.12
C LEU A 353 7.40 4.30 9.44
N PHE A 354 6.82 3.10 9.41
CA PHE A 354 6.44 2.32 10.59
C PHE A 354 6.88 0.85 10.51
N TRP A 355 7.91 0.54 9.73
CA TRP A 355 8.28 -0.84 9.37
C TRP A 355 8.44 -1.76 10.58
N ALA A 356 9.16 -1.31 11.61
CA ALA A 356 9.37 -2.10 12.83
C ALA A 356 8.12 -2.20 13.70
N ASN A 357 7.25 -1.18 13.68
CA ASN A 357 5.97 -1.23 14.37
C ASN A 357 5.04 -2.27 13.72
N VAL A 358 4.92 -2.26 12.39
CA VAL A 358 4.15 -3.27 11.64
C VAL A 358 4.66 -4.68 11.91
N ARG A 359 5.99 -4.86 11.86
CA ARG A 359 6.63 -6.14 12.17
C ARG A 359 6.28 -6.66 13.56
N ASN A 360 6.33 -5.79 14.56
CA ASN A 360 5.96 -6.15 15.92
C ASN A 360 4.46 -6.41 16.06
N ASP A 361 3.61 -5.57 15.47
CA ASP A 361 2.15 -5.70 15.53
C ASP A 361 1.67 -7.01 14.90
N ALA A 362 2.16 -7.38 13.71
CA ALA A 362 1.82 -8.62 13.03
C ALA A 362 2.13 -9.86 13.88
N ARG A 363 3.29 -9.87 14.55
CA ARG A 363 3.66 -10.94 15.49
C ARG A 363 2.72 -11.00 16.68
N GLN A 364 2.36 -9.85 17.26
CA GLN A 364 1.50 -9.80 18.43
C GLN A 364 0.07 -10.25 18.11
N ARG A 365 -0.48 -9.85 16.96
CA ARG A 365 -1.81 -10.30 16.51
C ARG A 365 -1.82 -11.79 16.21
N LEU A 366 -0.79 -12.30 15.55
CA LEU A 366 -0.65 -13.74 15.34
C LEU A 366 -0.56 -14.52 16.66
N ALA A 367 0.25 -14.05 17.61
CA ALA A 367 0.36 -14.67 18.92
C ALA A 367 -0.94 -14.62 19.71
N ALA A 368 -1.77 -13.58 19.54
CA ALA A 368 -3.10 -13.51 20.12
C ALA A 368 -4.08 -14.50 19.46
N PHE A 369 -4.02 -14.64 18.12
CA PHE A 369 -4.83 -15.59 17.35
C PHE A 369 -4.54 -17.05 17.72
N LEU A 370 -3.27 -17.40 17.96
CA LEU A 370 -2.88 -18.76 18.34
C LEU A 370 -3.29 -19.15 19.77
N LYS A 371 -3.76 -18.19 20.58
CA LYS A 371 -4.24 -18.41 21.94
C LYS A 371 -5.76 -18.46 22.05
N SER A 372 -6.48 -18.07 21.00
CA SER A 372 -7.95 -17.97 20.99
C SER A 372 -8.65 -19.27 20.64
#